data_AF-A0A1L5JKR6-F1
#
_entry.id   AF-A0A1L5JKR6-F1
#
_cell.length_a   1.000
_cell.length_b   1.000
_cell.length_c   1.000
_cell.angle_alpha   90.00
_cell.angle_beta   90.00
_cell.angle_gamma   90.00
#
_symmetry.space_group_name_H-M   'P 1'
#
loop_
_entity.id
_entity.type
_entity.pdbx_description
1 polymer ?
#
loop_
_entity_poly.entity_id
_entity_poly.type
_entity_poly.pdbx_seq_one_letter_code
_entity_poly.pdbx_strand_id
1 'polypeptide(L)'
;ITGSALLALESLTENNLENCDKWVQKIYDLMKTVDEYIPLPKRDTDKPFLMAIENVVSITGRGTVATGRVERGMIEVGQTVELVGLKNTKETIITGLEMFQKTLEKSVAGDNVGILLRGIQKDEIQRGMVLAKPASIMPHRHFKAQVYILKKEEGGRHTSFFAGYRPQFYVRTT
;
A
#
# COMPACT_ATOMS: atom_id res chain seq x y z
N ILE A 1 4.05 -10.95 24.01
CA ILE A 1 3.84 -9.85 24.98
C ILE A 1 2.38 -9.81 25.32
N THR A 2 2.03 -9.81 26.59
CA THR A 2 0.64 -9.75 27.06
C THR A 2 0.40 -8.40 27.74
N GLY A 3 -0.77 -7.80 27.50
CA GLY A 3 -1.12 -6.48 28.01
C GLY A 3 -2.53 -6.09 27.58
N SER A 4 -2.99 -4.93 28.03
CA SER A 4 -4.28 -4.34 27.65
C SER A 4 -4.06 -2.94 27.12
N ALA A 5 -4.33 -2.73 25.83
CA ALA A 5 -4.27 -1.41 25.21
C ALA A 5 -5.32 -0.46 25.79
N LEU A 6 -6.48 -0.98 26.20
CA LEU A 6 -7.54 -0.20 26.85
C LEU A 6 -7.08 0.36 28.20
N LEU A 7 -6.52 -0.48 29.07
CA LEU A 7 -6.04 -0.04 30.39
C LEU A 7 -4.86 0.94 30.28
N ALA A 8 -4.00 0.77 29.27
CA ALA A 8 -2.94 1.73 28.98
C ALA A 8 -3.50 3.11 28.57
N LEU A 9 -4.54 3.12 27.73
CA LEU A 9 -5.20 4.35 27.30
C LEU A 9 -5.91 5.07 28.47
N GLU A 10 -6.66 4.31 29.29
CA GLU A 10 -7.33 4.84 30.48
C GLU A 10 -6.31 5.43 31.46
N SER A 11 -5.19 4.73 31.71
CA SER A 11 -4.12 5.22 32.58
C SER A 11 -3.51 6.55 32.11
N LEU A 12 -3.33 6.73 30.80
CA LEU A 12 -2.80 7.98 30.23
C LEU A 12 -3.82 9.13 30.31
N THR A 13 -5.09 8.81 30.13
CA THR A 13 -6.18 9.80 30.06
C THR A 13 -6.62 10.29 31.44
N GLU A 14 -6.62 9.41 32.45
CA GLU A 14 -7.15 9.70 33.79
C GLU A 14 -6.09 10.21 34.77
N ASN A 15 -4.87 9.65 34.73
CA ASN A 15 -3.86 9.90 35.77
C ASN A 15 -2.70 10.77 35.30
N ASN A 16 -2.63 11.10 33.99
CA ASN A 16 -1.52 11.84 33.37
C ASN A 16 -0.13 11.27 33.73
N LEU A 17 -0.07 9.98 34.07
CA LEU A 17 1.13 9.27 34.47
C LEU A 17 1.84 8.80 33.22
N GLU A 18 2.67 9.68 32.65
CA GLU A 18 3.60 9.27 31.60
C GLU A 18 4.57 8.21 32.18
N ASN A 19 4.67 7.07 31.50
CA ASN A 19 5.69 6.02 31.71
C ASN A 19 5.73 5.23 33.04
N CYS A 20 4.93 5.54 34.07
CA CYS A 20 4.99 4.79 35.33
C CYS A 20 3.97 3.64 35.43
N ASP A 21 2.94 3.62 34.57
CA ASP A 21 1.92 2.57 34.60
C ASP A 21 2.39 1.27 33.91
N LYS A 22 2.06 0.14 34.52
CA LYS A 22 2.47 -1.19 34.05
C LYS A 22 1.89 -1.53 32.67
N TRP A 23 0.71 -1.02 32.31
CA TRP A 23 0.08 -1.28 31.02
C TRP A 23 0.69 -0.43 29.92
N VAL A 24 1.04 0.82 30.22
CA VAL A 24 1.83 1.69 29.34
C VAL A 24 3.19 1.04 29.04
N GLN A 25 3.86 0.50 30.06
CA GLN A 25 5.12 -0.24 29.87
C GLN A 25 4.98 -1.45 28.94
N LYS A 26 3.82 -2.13 28.89
CA LYS A 26 3.59 -3.21 27.93
C LYS A 26 3.50 -2.75 26.48
N ILE A 27 3.11 -1.51 26.23
CA ILE A 27 3.17 -0.92 24.89
C ILE A 27 4.64 -0.66 24.51
N TYR A 28 5.46 -0.14 25.43
CA TYR A 28 6.90 0.03 25.17
C TYR A 28 7.64 -1.28 24.96
N ASP A 29 7.36 -2.31 25.79
CA ASP A 29 7.89 -3.66 25.60
C ASP A 29 7.54 -4.20 24.20
N LEU A 30 6.29 -3.95 23.76
CA LEU A 30 5.82 -4.35 22.43
C LEU A 30 6.57 -3.63 21.32
N MET A 31 6.68 -2.30 21.39
CA MET A 31 7.40 -1.52 20.39
C MET A 31 8.87 -1.93 20.32
N LYS A 32 9.53 -2.10 21.48
CA LYS A 32 10.90 -2.60 21.55
C LYS A 32 11.06 -3.98 20.89
N THR A 33 10.13 -4.89 21.14
CA THR A 33 10.18 -6.23 20.54
C THR A 33 9.90 -6.19 19.05
N VAL A 34 9.03 -5.30 18.57
CA VAL A 34 8.85 -5.05 17.14
C VAL A 34 10.15 -4.57 16.52
N ASP A 35 10.81 -3.59 17.15
CA ASP A 35 12.08 -3.02 16.66
C ASP A 35 13.22 -4.05 16.64
N GLU A 36 13.30 -4.92 17.64
CA GLU A 36 14.35 -5.96 17.74
C GLU A 36 14.07 -7.20 16.88
N TYR A 37 12.81 -7.61 16.77
CA TYR A 37 12.44 -8.86 16.11
C TYR A 37 12.20 -8.69 14.60
N ILE A 38 11.67 -7.54 14.16
CA ILE A 38 11.39 -7.30 12.74
C ILE A 38 12.57 -6.54 12.13
N PRO A 39 13.41 -7.20 11.31
CA PRO A 39 14.54 -6.54 10.69
C PRO A 39 14.06 -5.46 9.72
N LEU A 40 14.84 -4.38 9.61
CA LEU A 40 14.57 -3.34 8.61
C LEU A 40 14.65 -3.96 7.20
N PRO A 41 13.56 -3.91 6.41
CA PRO A 41 13.55 -4.51 5.09
C PRO A 41 14.46 -3.71 4.14
N LYS A 42 15.22 -4.43 3.32
CA LYS A 42 15.99 -3.80 2.24
C LYS A 42 15.02 -3.15 1.25
N ARG A 43 15.21 -1.85 1.00
CA ARG A 43 14.43 -1.10 0.02
C ARG A 43 15.02 -1.32 -1.38
N ASP A 44 14.18 -1.77 -2.31
CA ASP A 44 14.57 -2.02 -3.71
C ASP A 44 14.52 -0.73 -4.55
N THR A 45 15.39 0.23 -4.28
CA THR A 45 15.37 1.57 -4.92
C THR A 45 15.84 1.58 -6.37
N ASP A 46 16.68 0.61 -6.77
CA ASP A 46 17.31 0.58 -8.09
C ASP A 46 16.43 -0.06 -9.18
N LYS A 47 15.30 -0.65 -8.77
CA LYS A 47 14.35 -1.28 -9.70
C LYS A 47 13.47 -0.23 -10.39
N PRO A 48 12.85 -0.55 -11.54
CA PRO A 48 11.85 0.32 -12.15
C PRO A 48 10.70 0.64 -11.17
N PHE A 49 10.35 1.92 -11.08
CA PHE A 49 9.26 2.41 -10.22
C PHE A 49 7.97 1.61 -10.41
N LEU A 50 7.37 1.21 -9.29
CA LEU A 50 6.05 0.60 -9.25
C LEU A 50 5.37 0.96 -7.92
N MET A 51 4.14 1.47 -8.01
CA MET A 51 3.28 1.73 -6.87
C MET A 51 1.88 1.21 -7.15
N ALA A 52 1.35 0.37 -6.26
CA ALA A 52 -0.04 -0.07 -6.32
C ALA A 52 -0.96 1.03 -5.80
N ILE A 53 -2.06 1.29 -6.50
CA ILE A 53 -3.03 2.30 -6.07
C ILE A 53 -3.96 1.68 -5.04
N GLU A 54 -3.95 2.23 -3.84
CA GLU A 54 -4.80 1.84 -2.72
C GLU A 54 -6.06 2.71 -2.64
N ASN A 55 -5.92 4.01 -2.93
CA ASN A 55 -7.03 4.95 -2.95
C ASN A 55 -6.80 6.09 -3.95
N VAL A 56 -7.88 6.77 -4.34
CA VAL A 56 -7.88 7.91 -5.25
C VAL A 56 -8.65 9.06 -4.62
N VAL A 57 -8.02 10.24 -4.56
CA VAL A 57 -8.62 11.47 -4.05
C VAL A 57 -8.58 12.52 -5.15
N SER A 58 -9.69 13.20 -5.41
CA SER A 58 -9.71 14.35 -6.31
C SER A 58 -9.72 15.61 -5.48
N ILE A 59 -8.69 16.46 -5.65
CA ILE A 59 -8.57 17.73 -4.96
C ILE A 59 -8.98 18.83 -5.93
N THR A 60 -10.09 19.51 -5.64
CA THR A 60 -10.60 20.63 -6.44
C THR A 60 -9.50 21.66 -6.67
N GLY A 61 -9.24 21.99 -7.94
CA GLY A 61 -8.21 22.97 -8.33
C GLY A 61 -6.76 22.47 -8.32
N ARG A 62 -6.46 21.27 -7.83
CA ARG A 62 -5.10 20.68 -7.90
C ARG A 62 -5.01 19.48 -8.84
N GLY A 63 -6.07 18.66 -8.91
CA GLY A 63 -6.12 17.45 -9.75
C GLY A 63 -6.34 16.18 -8.94
N THR A 64 -5.99 15.04 -9.55
CA THR A 64 -6.22 13.71 -8.97
C THR A 64 -4.97 13.18 -8.31
N VAL A 65 -5.11 12.73 -7.07
CA VAL A 65 -4.07 12.14 -6.23
C VAL A 65 -4.31 10.64 -6.10
N ALA A 66 -3.31 9.85 -6.48
CA ALA A 66 -3.27 8.41 -6.21
C ALA A 66 -2.45 8.15 -4.96
N THR A 67 -2.98 7.40 -3.99
CA THR A 67 -2.25 7.04 -2.79
C THR A 67 -1.90 5.56 -2.77
N GLY A 68 -0.72 5.23 -2.27
CA GLY A 68 -0.33 3.85 -1.99
C GLY A 68 1.11 3.75 -1.52
N ARG A 69 1.53 2.53 -1.22
CA ARG A 69 2.92 2.23 -0.92
C ARG A 69 3.74 2.00 -2.19
N VAL A 70 4.88 2.68 -2.32
CA VAL A 70 5.84 2.40 -3.39
C VAL A 70 6.42 1.00 -3.17
N GLU A 71 6.13 0.06 -4.08
CA GLU A 71 6.61 -1.33 -3.94
C GLU A 71 8.09 -1.44 -4.24
N ARG A 72 8.56 -0.71 -5.25
CA ARG A 72 9.95 -0.73 -5.72
C ARG A 72 10.29 0.51 -6.52
N GLY A 73 11.58 0.75 -6.65
CA GLY A 73 12.15 1.87 -7.37
C GLY A 73 12.09 3.18 -6.62
N MET A 74 12.30 4.25 -7.36
CA MET A 74 12.16 5.63 -6.89
C MET A 74 11.49 6.47 -7.97
N ILE A 75 10.88 7.58 -7.55
CA ILE A 75 10.23 8.52 -8.45
C ILE A 75 10.41 9.95 -7.93
N GLU A 76 10.50 10.89 -8.85
CA GLU A 76 10.67 12.32 -8.57
C GLU A 76 9.57 13.15 -9.23
N VAL A 77 9.30 14.33 -8.67
CA VAL A 77 8.37 15.29 -9.28
C VAL A 77 8.86 15.66 -10.69
N GLY A 78 7.94 15.71 -11.65
CA GLY A 78 8.23 15.98 -13.06
C GLY A 78 8.51 14.74 -13.90
N GLN A 79 8.69 13.56 -13.29
CA GLN A 79 8.87 12.32 -14.04
C GLN A 79 7.56 11.78 -14.63
N THR A 80 7.69 11.11 -15.77
CA THR A 80 6.59 10.45 -16.47
C THR A 80 6.38 9.02 -15.96
N VAL A 81 5.11 8.64 -15.81
CA VAL A 81 4.67 7.30 -15.39
C VAL A 81 3.51 6.81 -16.25
N GLU A 82 3.33 5.49 -16.29
CA GLU A 82 2.16 4.86 -16.87
C GLU A 82 1.19 4.43 -15.77
N LEU A 83 -0.09 4.75 -15.98
CA LEU A 83 -1.21 4.20 -15.24
C LEU A 83 -1.67 2.91 -15.93
N VAL A 84 -1.45 1.76 -15.29
CA VAL A 84 -1.60 0.43 -15.90
C VAL A 84 -2.65 -0.41 -15.15
N GLY A 85 -3.44 -1.17 -15.91
CA GLY A 85 -4.38 -2.18 -15.39
C GLY A 85 -5.83 -1.74 -15.42
N LEU A 86 -6.77 -2.70 -15.50
CA LEU A 86 -8.24 -2.55 -15.52
C LEU A 86 -8.84 -1.74 -16.69
N LYS A 87 -8.16 -0.69 -17.16
CA LYS A 87 -8.50 0.16 -18.30
C LYS A 87 -7.31 0.22 -19.26
N ASN A 88 -7.45 1.00 -20.34
CA ASN A 88 -6.34 1.27 -21.26
C ASN A 88 -5.21 1.98 -20.53
N THR A 89 -3.97 1.56 -20.79
CA THR A 89 -2.78 2.23 -20.24
C THR A 89 -2.72 3.67 -20.70
N LYS A 90 -2.43 4.58 -19.77
CA LYS A 90 -2.25 6.02 -20.05
C LYS A 90 -0.94 6.51 -19.47
N GLU A 91 -0.27 7.35 -20.23
CA GLU A 91 0.91 8.08 -19.76
C GLU A 91 0.49 9.37 -19.05
N THR A 92 1.16 9.72 -17.96
CA THR A 92 0.94 10.95 -17.21
C THR A 92 2.23 11.44 -16.56
N ILE A 93 2.27 12.71 -16.17
CA ILE A 93 3.38 13.32 -15.46
C ILE A 93 3.01 13.51 -13.99
N ILE A 94 3.97 13.26 -13.10
CA ILE A 94 3.84 13.53 -11.67
C ILE A 94 4.08 15.02 -11.43
N THR A 95 3.11 15.69 -10.80
CA THR A 95 3.20 17.13 -10.50
C THR A 95 3.42 17.42 -9.03
N GLY A 96 3.30 16.41 -8.17
CA GLY A 96 3.57 16.55 -6.74
C GLY A 96 3.62 15.20 -6.03
N LEU A 97 4.40 15.16 -4.96
CA LEU A 97 4.50 14.04 -4.04
C LEU A 97 4.24 14.56 -2.62
N GLU A 98 3.40 13.87 -1.86
CA GLU A 98 3.04 14.26 -0.50
C GLU A 98 3.00 13.04 0.43
N MET A 99 3.57 13.17 1.62
CA MET A 99 3.48 12.17 2.69
C MET A 99 3.16 12.88 4.01
N PHE A 100 2.02 12.54 4.64
CA PHE A 100 1.59 13.13 5.91
C PHE A 100 1.67 14.67 5.96
N GLN A 101 1.05 15.36 5.00
CA GLN A 101 1.05 16.84 4.89
C GLN A 101 2.43 17.47 4.63
N LYS A 102 3.42 16.68 4.22
CA LYS A 102 4.75 17.16 3.81
C LYS A 102 4.96 16.91 2.33
N THR A 103 5.35 17.97 1.62
CA THR A 103 5.77 17.87 0.21
C THR A 103 7.12 17.16 0.13
N LEU A 104 7.25 16.26 -0.85
CA LEU A 104 8.48 15.55 -1.15
C LEU A 104 8.97 15.91 -2.56
N GLU A 105 10.28 15.95 -2.75
CA GLU A 105 10.88 16.03 -4.09
C GLU A 105 11.01 14.65 -4.73
N LYS A 106 11.24 13.63 -3.90
CA LYS A 106 11.42 12.23 -4.29
C LYS A 106 10.70 11.28 -3.34
N SER A 107 10.25 10.15 -3.86
CA SER A 107 9.73 9.03 -3.08
C SER A 107 10.40 7.73 -3.50
N VAL A 108 10.64 6.85 -2.52
CA VAL A 108 11.38 5.60 -2.71
C VAL A 108 10.58 4.40 -2.23
N ALA A 109 10.99 3.20 -2.64
CA ALA A 109 10.42 1.94 -2.17
C ALA A 109 10.20 1.92 -0.64
N GLY A 110 8.98 1.56 -0.22
CA GLY A 110 8.55 1.52 1.17
C GLY A 110 7.78 2.76 1.65
N ASP A 111 7.85 3.87 0.94
CA ASP A 111 7.14 5.10 1.28
C ASP A 111 5.63 4.96 1.02
N ASN A 112 4.80 5.41 1.96
CA ASN A 112 3.36 5.60 1.77
C ASN A 112 3.12 7.04 1.29
N VAL A 113 2.81 7.22 0.01
CA VAL A 113 2.83 8.53 -0.64
C VAL A 113 1.53 8.80 -1.40
N GLY A 114 1.12 10.06 -1.43
CA GLY A 114 0.14 10.60 -2.37
C GLY A 114 0.85 11.21 -3.57
N ILE A 115 0.52 10.76 -4.77
CA ILE A 115 1.09 11.22 -6.04
C ILE A 115 0.03 12.01 -6.80
N LEU A 116 0.30 13.30 -7.02
CA LEU A 116 -0.55 14.16 -7.84
C LEU A 116 -0.23 13.95 -9.33
N LEU A 117 -1.27 13.65 -10.12
CA LEU A 117 -1.14 13.30 -11.54
C LEU A 117 -1.70 14.41 -12.43
N ARG A 118 -0.96 14.76 -13.48
CA ARG A 118 -1.39 15.75 -14.47
C ARG A 118 -2.43 15.17 -15.42
N GLY A 119 -3.59 15.83 -15.50
CA GLY A 119 -4.56 15.56 -16.57
C GLY A 119 -5.30 14.22 -16.44
N ILE A 120 -5.20 13.55 -15.30
CA ILE A 120 -5.98 12.34 -14.99
C ILE A 120 -7.25 12.75 -14.24
N GLN A 121 -8.40 12.38 -14.77
CA GLN A 121 -9.70 12.53 -14.12
C GLN A 121 -9.97 11.37 -13.16
N LYS A 122 -10.84 11.62 -12.17
CA LYS A 122 -11.17 10.63 -11.13
C LYS A 122 -11.75 9.32 -11.70
N ASP A 123 -12.49 9.39 -12.80
CA ASP A 123 -13.08 8.21 -13.45
C ASP A 123 -12.06 7.42 -14.30
N GLU A 124 -10.88 7.96 -14.57
CA GLU A 124 -9.84 7.29 -15.38
C GLU A 124 -8.90 6.43 -14.54
N ILE A 125 -8.94 6.59 -13.22
CA ILE A 125 -8.05 5.96 -12.25
C ILE A 125 -8.87 5.32 -11.12
N GLN A 126 -8.46 4.14 -10.68
CA GLN A 126 -9.14 3.43 -9.61
C GLN A 126 -8.19 2.52 -8.84
N ARG A 127 -8.62 2.11 -7.64
CA ARG A 127 -7.96 1.06 -6.86
C ARG A 127 -7.81 -0.21 -7.70
N GLY A 128 -6.67 -0.89 -7.55
CA GLY A 128 -6.28 -2.06 -8.34
C GLY A 128 -5.47 -1.75 -9.60
N MET A 129 -5.40 -0.49 -10.01
CA MET A 129 -4.41 -0.05 -10.99
C MET A 129 -3.05 0.18 -10.34
N VAL A 130 -2.01 0.32 -11.16
CA VAL A 130 -0.65 0.63 -10.70
C VAL A 130 -0.10 1.84 -11.44
N LEU A 131 0.73 2.65 -10.76
CA LEU A 131 1.63 3.60 -11.40
C LEU A 131 2.99 2.93 -11.59
N ALA A 132 3.53 2.97 -12.79
CA ALA A 132 4.78 2.30 -13.12
C ALA A 132 5.68 3.17 -13.99
N LYS A 133 6.99 2.90 -13.96
CA LYS A 133 7.91 3.45 -14.98
C LYS A 133 7.40 3.01 -16.37
N PRO A 134 7.39 3.90 -17.39
CA PRO A 134 6.90 3.56 -18.71
C PRO A 134 7.54 2.30 -19.29
N ALA A 135 6.73 1.45 -19.92
CA ALA A 135 7.11 0.16 -20.51
C ALA A 135 7.73 -0.86 -19.54
N SER A 136 7.68 -0.64 -18.22
CA SER A 136 8.26 -1.57 -17.24
C SER A 136 7.34 -2.70 -16.81
N ILE A 137 6.03 -2.59 -17.10
CA ILE A 137 5.03 -3.62 -16.81
C ILE A 137 3.90 -3.57 -17.84
N MET A 138 3.39 -4.73 -18.24
CA MET A 138 2.24 -4.85 -19.13
C MET A 138 1.08 -5.57 -18.43
N PRO A 139 -0.18 -5.18 -18.68
CA PRO A 139 -1.33 -5.89 -18.12
C PRO A 139 -1.55 -7.21 -18.87
N HIS A 140 -1.85 -8.28 -18.13
CA HIS A 140 -2.12 -9.61 -18.68
C HIS A 140 -3.47 -10.13 -18.21
N ARG A 141 -4.14 -10.93 -19.06
CA ARG A 141 -5.45 -11.54 -18.76
C ARG A 141 -5.39 -13.06 -18.56
N HIS A 142 -4.31 -13.69 -19.03
CA HIS A 142 -4.11 -15.12 -18.94
C HIS A 142 -2.74 -15.36 -18.30
N PHE A 143 -2.70 -16.23 -17.31
CA PHE A 143 -1.49 -16.62 -16.62
C PHE A 143 -1.61 -18.07 -16.16
N LYS A 144 -0.46 -18.72 -15.93
CA LYS A 144 -0.39 -19.99 -15.21
C LYS A 144 0.04 -19.68 -13.78
N ALA A 145 -0.54 -20.37 -12.81
CA ALA A 145 -0.20 -20.21 -11.41
C ALA A 145 -0.18 -21.57 -10.70
N GLN A 146 0.65 -21.65 -9.67
CA GLN A 146 0.58 -22.72 -8.68
C GLN A 146 -0.27 -22.20 -7.51
N VAL A 147 -1.28 -22.97 -7.13
CA VAL A 147 -2.25 -22.58 -6.10
C VAL A 147 -2.28 -23.61 -4.98
N TYR A 148 -2.38 -23.12 -3.74
CA TYR A 148 -2.73 -23.92 -2.57
C TYR A 148 -4.21 -23.71 -2.26
N ILE A 149 -4.96 -24.81 -2.10
CA ILE A 149 -6.38 -24.75 -1.79
C ILE A 149 -6.55 -24.99 -0.30
N LEU A 150 -7.03 -23.96 0.41
CA LEU A 150 -7.31 -24.03 1.84
C LEU A 150 -8.31 -25.15 2.16
N LYS A 151 -7.98 -25.92 3.19
CA LYS A 151 -8.88 -26.92 3.76
C LYS A 151 -10.00 -26.24 4.56
N LYS A 152 -11.05 -27.00 4.86
CA LYS A 152 -12.18 -26.52 5.67
C LYS A 152 -11.73 -26.00 7.04
N GLU A 153 -10.77 -26.68 7.67
CA GLU A 153 -10.26 -26.32 9.00
C GLU A 153 -9.48 -25.02 8.99
N GLU A 154 -8.95 -24.62 7.82
CA GLU A 154 -8.25 -23.35 7.59
C GLU A 154 -9.22 -22.22 7.19
N GLY A 155 -10.54 -22.46 7.27
CA GLY A 155 -11.57 -21.52 6.78
C GLY A 155 -11.77 -21.55 5.27
N GLY A 156 -11.23 -22.56 4.59
CA GLY A 156 -11.38 -22.77 3.17
C GLY A 156 -12.73 -23.35 2.76
N ARG A 157 -12.78 -23.90 1.54
CA ARG A 157 -14.02 -24.49 1.01
C ARG A 157 -14.30 -25.84 1.66
N HIS A 158 -15.58 -26.13 1.86
CA HIS A 158 -16.05 -27.45 2.30
C HIS A 158 -16.10 -28.47 1.16
N THR A 159 -16.25 -28.00 -0.08
CA THR A 159 -16.44 -28.85 -1.27
C THR A 159 -15.42 -28.52 -2.34
N SER A 160 -15.08 -29.55 -3.15
CA SER A 160 -14.23 -29.42 -4.32
C SER A 160 -14.84 -28.51 -5.38
N PHE A 161 -14.02 -28.10 -6.35
CA PHE A 161 -14.43 -27.34 -7.52
C PHE A 161 -13.79 -27.94 -8.78
N PHE A 162 -14.38 -27.66 -9.93
CA PHE A 162 -14.01 -28.23 -11.22
C PHE A 162 -13.58 -27.14 -12.20
N ALA A 163 -13.12 -27.56 -13.39
CA ALA A 163 -12.84 -26.66 -14.50
C ALA A 163 -14.06 -25.75 -14.79
N GLY A 164 -13.81 -24.46 -15.01
CA GLY A 164 -14.86 -23.45 -15.18
C GLY A 164 -15.25 -22.71 -13.89
N TYR A 165 -14.65 -23.04 -12.74
CA TYR A 165 -14.81 -22.24 -11.52
C TYR A 165 -14.33 -20.79 -11.74
N ARG A 166 -15.15 -19.82 -11.30
CA ARG A 166 -14.92 -18.38 -11.49
C ARG A 166 -14.77 -17.65 -10.13
N PRO A 167 -13.66 -17.84 -9.41
CA PRO A 167 -13.39 -17.09 -8.19
C PRO A 167 -12.96 -15.65 -8.51
N GLN A 168 -12.97 -14.80 -7.49
CA GLN A 168 -12.25 -13.52 -7.52
C GLN A 168 -10.77 -13.77 -7.22
N PHE A 169 -9.89 -13.07 -7.94
CA PHE A 169 -8.45 -13.08 -7.70
C PHE A 169 -8.05 -11.74 -7.13
N TYR A 170 -7.35 -11.76 -6.00
CA TYR A 170 -6.79 -10.56 -5.41
C TYR A 170 -5.33 -10.44 -5.81
N VAL A 171 -4.97 -9.35 -6.50
CA VAL A 171 -3.60 -9.08 -6.95
C VAL A 171 -3.20 -7.69 -6.48
N ARG A 172 -2.36 -7.63 -5.44
CA ARG A 172 -2.01 -6.41 -4.72
C ARG A 172 -3.28 -5.73 -4.16
N THR A 173 -3.74 -4.66 -4.81
CA THR A 173 -4.91 -3.89 -4.42
C THR A 173 -6.12 -4.15 -5.32
N THR A 174 -5.97 -4.99 -6.35
CA THR A 174 -7.04 -5.43 -7.27
C THR A 174 -7.86 -6.53 -6.65
#